data_AF-A0A925EE24-F1
#
_entry.id   AF-A0A925EE24-F1
#
_cell.length_a   1.000
_cell.length_b   1.000
_cell.length_c   1.000
_cell.angle_alpha   90.00
_cell.angle_beta   90.00
_cell.angle_gamma   90.00
#
_symmetry.space_group_name_H-M   'P 1'
#
loop_
_entity.id
_entity.type
_entity.pdbx_description
1 polymer ?
#
loop_
_entity_poly.entity_id
_entity_poly.type
_entity_poly.pdbx_seq_one_letter_code
_entity_poly.pdbx_strand_id
1 'polypeptide(L)'
;MPVIYHVTTAEEWKAAKERGFYEHPSLSAEGFIHCSQDHQVAAVLERYFSGQTGLVKLVIDTDKLTSKYVFDWSPSTADTFPHVYGTINADAVIDTVPL
;
A
#
# COMPACT_ATOMS: atom_id res chain seq x y z
N MET A 1 7.00 -12.02 -10.65
CA MET A 1 7.23 -10.70 -10.03
C MET A 1 6.54 -10.73 -8.68
N PRO A 2 7.24 -10.47 -7.57
CA PRO A 2 6.60 -10.40 -6.26
C PRO A 2 5.78 -9.11 -6.21
N VAL A 3 4.51 -9.22 -5.83
CA VAL A 3 3.58 -8.08 -5.80
C VAL A 3 3.05 -7.90 -4.38
N ILE A 4 2.99 -6.66 -3.94
CA ILE A 4 2.32 -6.23 -2.71
C ILE A 4 1.23 -5.21 -3.04
N TYR A 5 0.31 -5.01 -2.11
CA TYR A 5 -0.86 -4.16 -2.33
C TYR A 5 -0.92 -3.05 -1.31
N HIS A 6 -1.34 -1.86 -1.75
CA HIS A 6 -1.66 -0.76 -0.85
C HIS A 6 -3.06 -0.24 -1.20
N VAL A 7 -3.85 0.09 -0.17
CA VAL A 7 -5.18 0.68 -0.35
C VAL A 7 -5.10 2.16 -0.01
N THR A 8 -5.60 2.98 -0.92
CA THR A 8 -5.68 4.45 -0.78
C THR A 8 -6.92 4.95 -1.53
N THR A 9 -7.21 6.24 -1.46
CA THR A 9 -8.26 6.84 -2.28
C THR A 9 -7.78 7.07 -3.72
N ALA A 10 -8.72 7.05 -4.67
CA ALA A 10 -8.44 7.36 -6.07
C ALA A 10 -7.87 8.78 -6.24
N GLU A 11 -8.28 9.71 -5.39
CA GLU A 11 -7.82 11.11 -5.38
C GLU A 11 -6.36 11.21 -4.94
N GLU A 12 -5.99 10.59 -3.81
CA GLU A 12 -4.61 10.54 -3.33
C GLU A 12 -3.68 9.86 -4.35
N TRP A 13 -4.14 8.75 -4.96
CA TRP A 13 -3.36 8.11 -6.01
C TRP A 13 -3.17 9.00 -7.23
N LYS A 14 -4.21 9.73 -7.65
CA LYS A 14 -4.09 10.67 -8.78
C LYS A 14 -3.05 11.74 -8.49
N ALA A 15 -3.08 12.35 -7.31
CA ALA A 15 -2.11 13.37 -6.90
C ALA A 15 -0.68 12.78 -6.82
N ALA A 16 -0.54 11.56 -6.31
CA ALA A 16 0.74 10.86 -6.24
C ALA A 16 1.35 10.58 -7.63
N LYS A 17 0.53 10.22 -8.62
CA LYS A 17 1.01 10.06 -10.00
C LYS A 17 1.56 11.35 -10.59
N GLU A 18 0.90 12.48 -10.34
CA GLU A 18 1.36 13.79 -10.81
C GLU A 18 2.69 14.19 -10.15
N ARG A 19 2.87 13.80 -8.88
CA ARG A 19 4.12 14.02 -8.12
C ARG A 19 5.24 13.03 -8.46
N GLY A 20 4.91 11.88 -9.04
CA GLY A 20 5.84 10.79 -9.36
C GLY A 20 6.08 9.79 -8.21
N PHE A 21 5.50 10.04 -7.04
CA PHE A 21 5.55 9.12 -5.90
C PHE A 21 4.34 9.28 -4.97
N TYR A 22 3.97 8.16 -4.37
CA TYR A 22 2.98 8.07 -3.32
C TYR A 22 3.64 8.12 -1.94
N GLU A 23 2.99 8.84 -1.04
CA GLU A 23 3.38 9.01 0.35
C GLU A 23 2.11 8.92 1.19
N HIS A 24 2.20 8.31 2.35
CA HIS A 24 1.07 8.11 3.26
C HIS A 24 1.42 8.70 4.64
N PRO A 25 0.45 9.24 5.40
CA PRO A 25 0.71 9.76 6.75
C PRO A 25 1.40 8.78 7.71
N SER A 26 1.21 7.46 7.54
CA SER A 26 1.93 6.45 8.34
C SER A 26 3.45 6.50 8.13
N LEU A 27 3.95 6.98 6.98
CA LEU A 27 5.38 7.10 6.76
C LEU A 27 6.01 8.10 7.73
N SER A 28 5.36 9.23 8.01
CA SER A 28 5.85 10.22 8.96
C SER A 28 5.50 9.88 10.41
N ALA A 29 4.36 9.23 10.65
CA ALA A 29 3.90 8.88 11.99
C ALA A 29 4.57 7.61 12.55
N GLU A 30 4.79 6.59 11.72
CA GLU A 30 5.24 5.24 12.11
C GLU A 30 6.57 4.85 11.45
N GLY A 31 6.98 5.54 10.39
CA GLY A 31 8.23 5.28 9.67
C GLY A 31 8.08 4.38 8.45
N PHE A 32 6.87 3.95 8.11
CA PHE A 32 6.61 3.07 6.96
C PHE A 32 5.17 3.18 6.43
N ILE A 33 4.98 2.74 5.17
CA ILE A 33 3.67 2.61 4.52
C ILE A 33 3.20 1.16 4.66
N HIS A 34 2.01 0.97 5.21
CA HIS A 34 1.40 -0.36 5.30
C HIS A 34 1.02 -0.89 3.93
N CYS A 35 1.56 -2.03 3.55
CA CYS A 35 1.10 -2.80 2.41
C CYS A 35 0.51 -4.13 2.88
N SER A 36 -0.03 -4.91 1.96
CA SER A 36 -0.68 -6.19 2.20
C SER A 36 -0.29 -7.19 1.13
N GLN A 37 -0.38 -8.47 1.45
CA GLN A 37 -0.47 -9.55 0.49
C GLN A 37 -1.92 -9.70 0.01
N ASP A 38 -2.16 -10.37 -1.12
CA ASP A 38 -3.50 -10.41 -1.73
C ASP A 38 -4.56 -10.99 -0.78
N HIS A 39 -4.22 -12.07 -0.06
CA HIS A 39 -5.13 -12.71 0.90
C HIS A 39 -5.46 -11.84 2.12
N GLN A 40 -4.67 -10.80 2.40
CA GLN A 40 -4.83 -9.92 3.56
C GLN A 40 -5.75 -8.72 3.23
N VAL A 41 -5.88 -8.36 1.95
CA VAL A 41 -6.57 -7.12 1.53
C VAL A 41 -8.02 -7.08 2.01
N ALA A 42 -8.76 -8.19 1.88
CA ALA A 42 -10.17 -8.22 2.28
C ALA A 42 -10.37 -7.89 3.76
N ALA A 43 -9.54 -8.45 4.65
CA ALA A 43 -9.60 -8.18 6.08
C ALA A 43 -9.17 -6.75 6.43
N VAL A 44 -8.17 -6.20 5.72
CA VAL A 44 -7.74 -4.80 5.88
C VAL A 44 -8.87 -3.85 5.49
N LEU A 45 -9.57 -4.11 4.39
CA LEU A 45 -10.70 -3.31 3.95
C LEU A 45 -11.83 -3.30 4.97
N GLU A 46 -12.21 -4.47 5.49
CA GLU A 46 -13.23 -4.58 6.52
C GLU A 46 -12.86 -3.82 7.80
N ARG A 47 -11.60 -3.89 8.22
CA ARG A 47 -11.15 -3.33 9.50
C ARG A 47 -10.91 -1.83 9.48
N TYR A 48 -10.36 -1.29 8.38
CA TYR A 48 -9.88 0.10 8.33
C TYR A 48 -10.64 0.99 7.34
N PHE A 49 -11.33 0.39 6.37
CA PHE A 49 -11.96 1.10 5.26
C PHE A 49 -13.48 0.89 5.19
N SER A 50 -14.08 0.34 6.24
CA SER A 50 -15.54 0.12 6.29
C SER A 50 -16.32 1.42 6.09
N GLY A 51 -17.23 1.42 5.11
CA GLY A 51 -18.06 2.57 4.75
C GLY A 51 -17.36 3.64 3.89
N GLN A 52 -16.08 3.47 3.56
CA GLN A 52 -15.37 4.37 2.66
C GLN A 52 -15.63 4.00 1.19
N THR A 53 -15.64 5.00 0.32
CA THR A 53 -15.88 4.84 -1.13
C THR A 53 -14.79 5.54 -1.92
N GLY A 54 -14.66 5.22 -3.21
CA GLY A 54 -13.62 5.82 -4.06
C GLY A 54 -12.23 5.30 -3.72
N LEU A 55 -12.14 4.08 -3.21
CA LEU A 55 -10.88 3.41 -2.89
C LEU A 55 -10.29 2.75 -4.14
N VAL A 56 -8.97 2.62 -4.13
CA VAL A 56 -8.21 1.87 -5.12
C VAL A 56 -7.21 0.96 -4.42
N LYS A 57 -7.06 -0.25 -4.95
CA LYS A 57 -5.97 -1.17 -4.65
C LYS A 57 -4.83 -0.92 -5.63
N LEU A 58 -3.71 -0.39 -5.14
CA LEU A 58 -2.48 -0.27 -5.89
C LEU A 58 -1.80 -1.64 -5.95
N VAL A 59 -1.40 -2.06 -7.15
CA VAL A 59 -0.64 -3.29 -7.39
C VAL A 59 0.82 -2.90 -7.58
N ILE A 60 1.66 -3.20 -6.58
CA ILE A 60 3.04 -2.72 -6.50
C ILE A 60 3.99 -3.87 -6.83
N ASP A 61 4.77 -3.72 -7.89
CA ASP A 61 5.85 -4.62 -8.26
C ASP A 61 7.09 -4.30 -7.40
N THR A 62 7.47 -5.24 -6.52
CA THR A 62 8.58 -5.01 -5.58
C THR A 62 9.93 -4.94 -6.28
N ASP A 63 10.08 -5.50 -7.49
CA ASP A 63 11.33 -5.45 -8.25
C ASP A 63 11.61 -4.03 -8.80
N LYS A 64 10.58 -3.19 -8.88
CA LYS A 64 10.66 -1.78 -9.32
C LYS A 64 10.67 -0.79 -8.16
N LEU A 65 10.41 -1.27 -6.94
CA LEU A 65 10.33 -0.42 -5.77
C LEU A 65 11.73 0.07 -5.40
N THR A 66 11.91 1.38 -5.29
CA THR A 66 13.20 1.99 -4.90
C THR A 66 13.39 2.03 -3.38
N SER A 67 12.29 2.08 -2.63
CA SER A 67 12.27 2.04 -1.17
C SER A 67 12.47 0.63 -0.64
N LYS A 68 13.14 0.50 0.51
CA LYS A 68 13.24 -0.78 1.22
C LYS A 68 11.85 -1.24 1.65
N TYR A 69 11.55 -2.51 1.48
CA TYR A 69 10.39 -3.14 2.09
C TYR A 69 10.79 -4.35 2.93
N VAL A 70 10.01 -4.64 3.98
CA VAL A 70 10.23 -5.76 4.90
C VAL A 70 8.89 -6.39 5.26
N PHE A 71 8.86 -7.70 5.46
CA PHE A 71 7.71 -8.37 6.06
C PHE A 71 7.83 -8.35 7.58
N ASP A 72 7.03 -7.52 8.24
CA ASP A 72 7.02 -7.41 9.70
C ASP A 72 5.87 -8.19 10.29
N TRP A 73 6.12 -8.80 11.45
CA TRP A 73 5.11 -9.53 12.21
C TRP A 73 4.08 -8.57 12.83
N SER A 74 2.80 -8.83 12.57
CA SER A 74 1.67 -8.18 13.23
C SER A 74 1.08 -9.12 14.28
N PRO A 75 1.25 -8.84 15.59
CA PRO A 75 0.63 -9.63 16.65
C PRO A 75 -0.89 -9.62 16.60
N SER A 76 -1.49 -8.55 16.07
CA SER A 76 -2.95 -8.38 16.04
C SER A 76 -3.65 -9.31 15.05
N THR A 77 -2.94 -9.77 14.04
CA THR A 77 -3.44 -10.67 12.98
C THR A 77 -2.76 -12.04 13.02
N ALA A 78 -1.72 -12.21 13.85
CA ALA A 78 -0.85 -13.37 13.86
C ALA A 78 -0.31 -13.72 12.45
N ASP A 79 0.08 -12.68 11.69
CA ASP A 79 0.58 -12.80 10.31
C ASP A 79 1.62 -11.70 10.02
N THR A 80 2.38 -11.83 8.93
CA THR A 80 3.36 -10.85 8.48
C THR A 80 2.82 -9.96 7.37
N PHE A 81 3.04 -8.65 7.48
CA PHE A 81 2.62 -7.66 6.50
C PHE A 81 3.83 -6.98 5.85
N PRO A 82 3.80 -6.74 4.54
CA PRO A 82 4.84 -5.95 3.90
C PRO A 82 4.71 -4.48 4.32
N HIS A 83 5.80 -3.90 4.80
CA HIS A 83 5.93 -2.48 5.11
C HIS A 83 6.98 -1.85 4.22
N VAL A 84 6.67 -0.70 3.61
CA VAL A 84 7.59 0.06 2.78
C VAL A 84 8.17 1.22 3.59
N TYR A 85 9.48 1.21 3.81
CA TYR A 85 10.22 2.20 4.60
C TYR A 85 10.68 3.37 3.72
N GLY A 86 9.71 4.04 3.11
CA GLY A 86 9.93 5.16 2.20
C GLY A 86 8.70 5.42 1.34
N THR A 87 8.84 6.34 0.40
CA THR A 87 7.78 6.62 -0.58
C THR A 87 7.67 5.46 -1.58
N ILE A 88 6.49 5.29 -2.18
CA ILE A 88 6.28 4.32 -3.26
C ILE A 88 6.41 5.09 -4.59
N ASN A 89 7.46 4.81 -5.36
CA ASN A 89 7.64 5.41 -6.68
C ASN A 89 6.53 4.97 -7.65
N ALA A 90 6.00 5.91 -8.45
CA ALA A 90 4.79 5.67 -9.25
C ALA A 90 4.97 4.57 -10.32
N ASP A 91 6.18 4.40 -10.85
CA ASP A 91 6.55 3.35 -11.80
C ASP A 91 6.63 1.94 -11.19
N ALA A 92 6.68 1.82 -9.86
CA ALA A 92 6.50 0.55 -9.17
C ALA A 92 5.03 0.11 -9.11
N VAL A 93 4.08 1.03 -9.27
CA VAL A 93 2.65 0.70 -9.33
C VAL A 93 2.30 0.29 -10.76
N ILE A 94 2.11 -1.01 -10.97
CA ILE A 94 1.92 -1.61 -12.30
C ILE A 94 0.45 -1.75 -12.70
N ASP A 95 -0.47 -1.68 -11.74
CA ASP A 95 -1.91 -1.70 -11.97
C ASP A 95 -2.67 -1.04 -10.80
N THR A 96 -3.91 -0.63 -11.05
CA THR A 96 -4.82 -0.09 -10.02
C THR A 96 -6.22 -0.63 -10.20
N VAL A 97 -6.75 -1.25 -9.15
CA VAL A 97 -8.08 -1.88 -9.15
C VAL A 97 -9.03 -1.05 -8.27
N PRO A 98 -10.15 -0.52 -8.80
CA PRO A 98 -11.19 0.11 -7.99
C PRO A 98 -11.78 -0.89 -6.97
N LEU A 99 -12.08 -0.41 -5.76
CA LEU A 99 -12.64 -1.19 -4.66
C LEU A 99 -14.02 -0.68 -4.24
#